data_AF-A0A167V8L4-F1
#
_entry.id   AF-A0A167V8L4-F1
#
_cell.length_a   1.000
_cell.length_b   1.000
_cell.length_c   1.000
_cell.angle_alpha   90.00
_cell.angle_beta   90.00
_cell.angle_gamma   90.00
#
_symmetry.space_group_name_H-M   'P 1'
#
loop_
_entity.id
_entity.type
_entity.pdbx_description
1 polymer ?
#
loop_
_entity_poly.entity_id
_entity_poly.type
_entity_poly.pdbx_seq_one_letter_code
_entity_poly.pdbx_strand_id
1 'polypeptide(L)'
;KDIPEFEAILNDIMDAILTTIESHVPRTRPSVYMKRWWSKELTQMCKHARALGKKSFLAHLSDPTHAVHEEHRQACNDYADLIDSSKKNCWEDFVTDTEEKSMYIINKFVMMDPTD
;
A
#
# COMPACT_ATOMS: atom_id res chain seq x y z
N LYS A 1 34.39 9.65 -29.39
CA LYS A 1 33.01 9.20 -29.08
C LYS A 1 32.26 10.45 -28.66
N ASP A 2 31.38 10.94 -29.53
CA ASP A 2 30.75 12.24 -29.37
C ASP A 2 29.67 12.17 -28.28
N ILE A 3 29.92 12.88 -27.18
CA ILE A 3 28.98 13.06 -26.06
C ILE A 3 27.59 13.55 -26.55
N PRO A 4 27.50 14.46 -27.54
CA PRO A 4 26.19 14.93 -28.05
C PRO A 4 25.37 13.84 -28.74
N GLU A 5 26.02 12.92 -29.45
CA GLU A 5 25.36 11.80 -30.12
C GLU A 5 24.75 10.83 -29.09
N PHE A 6 25.49 10.58 -28.00
CA PHE A 6 25.02 9.77 -26.90
C PHE A 6 23.81 10.40 -26.18
N GLU A 7 23.84 11.71 -25.91
CA GLU A 7 22.72 12.42 -25.28
C GLU A 7 21.46 12.42 -26.15
N ALA A 8 21.61 12.58 -27.47
CA ALA A 8 20.49 12.49 -28.40
C ALA A 8 19.81 11.11 -28.37
N ILE A 9 20.61 10.04 -28.44
CA ILE A 9 20.10 8.66 -28.38
C ILE A 9 19.43 8.37 -27.03
N LEU A 10 19.98 8.88 -25.93
CA LEU A 10 19.40 8.71 -24.60
C LEU A 10 18.01 9.37 -24.52
N ASN A 11 17.88 10.60 -25.03
CA ASN A 11 16.61 11.32 -25.06
C ASN A 11 15.58 10.60 -25.92
N ASP A 12 15.96 10.16 -27.12
CA ASP A 12 15.06 9.43 -28.03
C ASP A 12 14.52 8.14 -27.38
N ILE A 13 15.39 7.39 -26.69
CA ILE A 13 14.99 6.18 -25.96
C ILE A 13 14.05 6.55 -24.79
N MET A 14 14.38 7.60 -24.04
CA MET A 14 13.55 8.05 -22.92
C MET A 14 12.15 8.46 -23.39
N ASP A 15 12.06 9.22 -24.47
CA ASP A 15 10.81 9.66 -25.07
C ASP A 15 9.99 8.50 -25.61
N ALA A 16 10.64 7.53 -26.27
CA ALA A 16 9.98 6.32 -26.74
C ALA A 16 9.39 5.49 -25.57
N ILE A 17 10.14 5.36 -24.48
CA ILE A 17 9.68 4.67 -23.27
C ILE A 17 8.49 5.41 -22.65
N LEU A 18 8.60 6.72 -22.45
CA LEU A 18 7.54 7.53 -21.84
C LEU A 18 6.26 7.53 -22.68
N THR A 19 6.39 7.63 -24.01
CA THR A 19 5.26 7.57 -24.94
C THR A 19 4.58 6.21 -24.91
N THR A 20 5.36 5.13 -24.82
CA THR A 20 4.84 3.76 -24.71
C THR A 20 4.12 3.57 -23.39
N ILE A 21 4.67 4.07 -22.29
CA ILE A 21 4.04 4.04 -20.97
C ILE A 21 2.70 4.78 -21.02
N GLU A 22 2.67 6.01 -21.54
CA GLU A 22 1.44 6.81 -21.61
C GLU A 22 0.35 6.14 -22.45
N SER A 23 0.75 5.48 -23.54
CA SER A 23 -0.19 4.83 -24.48
C SER A 23 -0.73 3.50 -23.96
N HIS A 24 0.08 2.74 -23.22
CA HIS A 24 -0.24 1.35 -22.86
C HIS A 24 -0.49 1.13 -21.37
N VAL A 25 -0.10 2.06 -20.49
CA VAL A 25 -0.37 1.95 -19.05
C VAL A 25 -1.68 2.69 -18.74
N PRO A 26 -2.77 1.98 -18.42
CA PRO A 26 -4.01 2.63 -18.06
C PRO A 26 -3.81 3.44 -16.77
N ARG A 27 -3.94 4.76 -16.87
CA ARG A 27 -3.94 5.65 -15.71
C ARG A 27 -5.14 5.34 -14.84
N THR A 28 -4.89 4.63 -13.75
CA THR A 28 -5.94 4.30 -12.79
C THR A 28 -6.21 5.54 -11.95
N ARG A 29 -7.38 6.16 -12.11
CA ARG A 29 -7.80 7.25 -11.22
C ARG A 29 -8.24 6.62 -9.90
N PRO A 30 -7.50 6.81 -8.78
CA PRO A 30 -7.92 6.25 -7.51
C PRO A 30 -9.31 6.80 -7.16
N SER A 31 -10.27 5.91 -6.93
CA SER A 31 -11.62 6.28 -6.51
C SER A 31 -11.56 6.94 -5.12
N VAL A 32 -12.51 7.85 -4.84
CA VAL A 32 -12.64 8.49 -3.52
C VAL A 32 -12.82 7.45 -2.41
N TYR A 33 -13.39 6.29 -2.72
CA TYR A 33 -13.59 5.19 -1.79
C TYR A 33 -12.38 4.25 -1.68
N MET A 34 -11.35 4.44 -2.49
CA MET A 34 -10.15 3.62 -2.47
C MET A 34 -9.19 4.12 -1.39
N LYS A 35 -8.92 3.26 -0.41
CA LYS A 35 -7.91 3.53 0.62
C LYS A 35 -6.53 3.53 -0.04
N ARG A 36 -5.85 4.67 -0.09
CA ARG A 36 -4.51 4.82 -0.70
C ARG A 36 -3.46 3.95 -0.01
N TRP A 37 -3.57 3.75 1.29
CA TRP A 37 -2.70 2.87 2.08
C TRP A 37 -2.99 1.38 1.89
N TRP A 38 -4.02 0.99 1.13
CA TRP A 38 -4.40 -0.42 0.95
C TRP A 38 -3.62 -1.09 -0.19
N SER A 39 -2.81 -2.08 0.15
CA SER A 39 -1.96 -2.81 -0.79
C SER A 39 -2.48 -4.22 -1.11
N LYS A 40 -1.90 -4.84 -2.16
CA LYS A 40 -2.15 -6.26 -2.48
C LYS A 40 -1.66 -7.18 -1.36
N GLU A 41 -0.56 -6.82 -0.71
CA GLU A 41 0.00 -7.56 0.44
C GLU A 41 -0.97 -7.57 1.63
N LEU A 42 -1.56 -6.42 1.98
CA LEU A 42 -2.60 -6.33 3.01
C LEU A 42 -3.80 -7.23 2.69
N THR A 43 -4.17 -7.31 1.40
CA THR A 43 -5.24 -8.22 0.96
C THR A 43 -4.86 -9.69 1.15
N GLN A 44 -3.60 -10.06 0.90
CA GLN A 44 -3.09 -11.41 1.10
C GLN A 44 -3.02 -11.77 2.59
N MET A 45 -2.48 -10.88 3.43
CA MET A 45 -2.42 -11.04 4.89
C MET A 45 -3.81 -11.16 5.51
N CYS A 46 -4.76 -10.32 5.09
CA CYS A 46 -6.14 -10.42 5.54
C CYS A 46 -6.77 -11.78 5.17
N LYS A 47 -6.54 -12.28 3.95
CA LYS A 47 -7.00 -13.61 3.53
C LYS A 47 -6.35 -14.72 4.35
N HIS A 48 -5.05 -14.60 4.62
CA HIS A 48 -4.29 -15.57 5.41
C HIS A 48 -4.81 -15.67 6.85
N ALA A 49 -4.92 -14.54 7.54
CA ALA A 49 -5.48 -14.48 8.89
C ALA A 49 -6.90 -15.06 8.94
N ARG A 50 -7.78 -14.71 7.99
CA ARG A 50 -9.14 -15.29 7.90
C ARG A 50 -9.14 -16.79 7.68
N ALA A 51 -8.24 -17.31 6.84
CA ALA A 51 -8.14 -18.74 6.59
C ALA A 51 -7.70 -19.49 7.86
N LEU A 52 -6.73 -18.97 8.60
CA LEU A 52 -6.31 -19.50 9.89
C LEU A 52 -7.43 -19.39 10.94
N GLY A 53 -8.18 -18.30 10.95
CA GLY A 53 -9.32 -18.12 11.85
C GLY A 53 -10.39 -19.19 11.64
N LYS A 54 -10.69 -19.53 10.38
CA LYS A 54 -11.59 -20.66 10.06
C LYS A 54 -11.05 -21.99 10.57
N LYS A 55 -9.75 -22.27 10.38
CA LYS A 55 -9.13 -23.50 10.88
C LYS A 55 -9.11 -23.56 12.40
N SER A 56 -8.80 -22.45 13.05
CA SER A 56 -8.83 -22.26 14.51
C SER A 56 -10.20 -22.54 15.08
N PHE A 57 -11.26 -21.96 14.51
CA PHE A 57 -12.63 -22.25 14.94
C PHE A 57 -12.99 -23.75 14.84
N LEU A 58 -12.61 -24.40 13.74
CA LEU A 58 -12.88 -25.84 13.55
C LEU A 58 -12.06 -26.71 14.51
N ALA A 59 -10.78 -26.38 14.71
CA ALA A 59 -9.90 -27.11 15.62
C ALA A 59 -10.36 -27.02 17.07
N HIS A 60 -10.97 -25.90 17.47
CA HIS A 60 -11.49 -25.70 18.83
C HIS A 60 -12.54 -26.75 19.25
N LEU A 61 -13.24 -27.36 18.27
CA LEU A 61 -14.22 -28.43 18.52
C LEU A 61 -13.56 -29.78 18.82
N SER A 62 -12.34 -30.01 18.32
CA SER A 62 -11.61 -31.29 18.46
C SER A 62 -10.46 -31.23 19.47
N ASP A 63 -9.72 -30.12 19.49
CA ASP A 63 -8.54 -29.89 20.33
C ASP A 63 -8.42 -28.38 20.63
N PRO A 64 -8.83 -27.94 21.83
CA PRO A 64 -8.71 -26.54 22.25
C PRO A 64 -7.27 -26.03 22.39
N THR A 65 -6.27 -26.92 22.39
CA THR A 65 -4.85 -26.58 22.55
C THR A 65 -4.07 -26.65 21.24
N HIS A 66 -4.78 -26.81 20.12
CA HIS A 66 -4.16 -26.97 18.82
C HIS A 66 -3.33 -25.74 18.41
N ALA A 67 -2.12 -25.96 17.88
CA ALA A 67 -1.15 -24.90 17.54
C ALA A 67 -1.70 -23.81 16.60
N VAL A 68 -2.68 -24.16 15.76
CA VAL A 68 -3.36 -23.23 14.83
C VAL A 68 -3.99 -22.01 15.52
N HIS A 69 -4.34 -22.11 16.81
CA HIS A 69 -4.87 -20.98 17.57
C HIS A 69 -3.81 -19.89 17.72
N GLU A 70 -2.58 -20.28 18.02
CA GLU A 70 -1.45 -19.36 18.13
C GLU A 70 -1.02 -18.83 16.76
N GLU A 71 -1.02 -19.68 15.73
CA GLU A 71 -0.77 -19.23 14.35
C GLU A 71 -1.78 -18.17 13.90
N HIS A 72 -3.07 -18.37 14.21
CA HIS A 72 -4.11 -17.39 13.92
C HIS A 72 -3.89 -16.07 14.67
N ARG A 73 -3.49 -16.14 15.95
CA ARG A 73 -3.19 -14.97 16.76
C ARG A 73 -2.01 -14.19 16.17
N GLN A 74 -0.93 -14.87 15.82
CA GLN A 74 0.24 -14.26 15.21
C GLN A 74 -0.13 -13.59 13.88
N ALA A 75 -0.87 -14.29 13.00
CA ALA A 75 -1.30 -13.73 11.73
C ALA A 75 -2.22 -12.50 11.88
N CYS A 76 -3.03 -12.43 12.95
CA CYS A 76 -3.81 -11.23 13.27
C CYS A 76 -2.93 -10.06 13.70
N ASN A 77 -1.92 -10.32 14.54
CA ASN A 77 -0.97 -9.31 14.98
C ASN A 77 -0.15 -8.77 13.80
N ASP A 78 0.43 -9.66 13.00
CA ASP A 78 1.22 -9.30 11.82
C ASP A 78 0.39 -8.45 10.84
N TYR A 79 -0.88 -8.82 10.65
CA TYR A 79 -1.81 -8.03 9.82
C TYR A 79 -2.10 -6.65 10.42
N ALA A 80 -2.29 -6.55 11.74
CA ALA A 80 -2.53 -5.27 12.42
C ALA A 80 -1.30 -4.35 12.31
N ASP A 81 -0.09 -4.88 12.56
CA ASP A 81 1.16 -4.14 12.43
C ASP A 81 1.38 -3.66 10.98
N LEU A 82 1.03 -4.49 9.99
CA LEU A 82 1.11 -4.12 8.58
C LEU A 82 0.10 -3.01 8.23
N ILE A 83 -1.10 -3.00 8.84
CA ILE A 83 -2.09 -1.93 8.64
C ILE A 83 -1.54 -0.61 9.16
N ASP A 84 -0.97 -0.61 10.36
CA ASP A 84 -0.49 0.62 11.00
C ASP A 84 0.74 1.18 10.29
N SER A 85 1.69 0.32 9.91
CA SER A 85 2.83 0.74 9.08
C SER A 85 2.39 1.25 7.71
N SER A 86 1.44 0.59 7.04
CA SER A 86 0.96 1.04 5.72
C SER A 86 0.27 2.40 5.77
N LYS A 87 -0.54 2.66 6.82
CA LYS A 87 -1.16 3.98 7.03
C LYS A 87 -0.11 5.05 7.29
N LYS A 88 0.86 4.75 8.17
CA LYS A 88 1.96 5.67 8.50
C LYS A 88 2.80 6.01 7.27
N ASN A 89 3.25 5.01 6.54
CA ASN A 89 4.05 5.22 5.33
C ASN A 89 3.28 6.04 4.29
N CYS A 90 2.00 5.72 4.06
CA CYS A 90 1.17 6.50 3.14
C CYS A 90 1.02 7.96 3.56
N TRP A 91 0.99 8.25 4.87
CA TRP A 91 0.96 9.61 5.38
C TRP A 91 2.31 10.32 5.22
N GLU A 92 3.42 9.63 5.54
CA GLU A 92 4.77 10.16 5.35
C GLU A 92 5.06 10.46 3.88
N ASP A 93 4.73 9.55 2.97
CA ASP A 93 4.82 9.74 1.52
C ASP A 93 4.02 10.97 1.09
N PHE A 94 2.78 11.11 1.57
CA PHE A 94 1.94 12.26 1.28
C PHE A 94 2.57 13.58 1.72
N VAL A 95 3.17 13.62 2.92
CA VAL A 95 3.82 14.83 3.48
C VAL A 95 5.13 15.16 2.76
N THR A 96 5.89 14.15 2.32
CA THR A 96 7.18 14.36 1.64
C THR A 96 7.03 14.78 0.18
N ASP A 97 5.98 14.32 -0.51
CA ASP A 97 5.70 14.64 -1.91
C ASP A 97 5.05 16.03 -2.11
N THR A 98 4.68 16.72 -1.03
CA THR A 98 3.86 17.93 -1.13
C THR A 98 4.65 19.25 -1.19
N GLU A 99 4.47 20.00 -2.28
CA GLU A 99 4.98 21.37 -2.44
C GLU A 99 4.27 22.41 -1.53
N GLU A 100 4.82 23.62 -1.42
CA GLU A 100 4.43 24.70 -0.48
C GLU A 100 2.91 24.98 -0.35
N LYS A 101 2.12 24.85 -1.43
CA LYS A 101 0.65 25.03 -1.43
C LYS A 101 -0.10 23.94 -0.66
N SER A 102 0.54 22.81 -0.42
CA SER A 102 -0.04 21.64 0.24
C SER A 102 0.21 21.62 1.75
N MET A 103 1.10 22.49 2.26
CA MET A 103 1.30 22.68 3.71
C MET A 103 0.01 23.09 4.42
N TYR A 104 -0.82 23.91 3.76
CA TYR A 104 -2.15 24.27 4.24
C TYR A 104 -3.11 23.07 4.32
N ILE A 105 -3.02 22.13 3.36
CA ILE A 105 -3.83 20.91 3.34
C ILE A 105 -3.41 19.99 4.50
N ILE A 106 -2.10 19.85 4.73
CA ILE A 106 -1.58 19.09 5.88
C ILE A 106 -2.08 19.69 7.20
N ASN A 107 -1.92 21.01 7.38
CA ASN A 107 -2.39 21.69 8.59
C ASN A 107 -3.90 21.49 8.80
N LYS A 108 -4.69 21.56 7.73
CA LYS A 108 -6.13 21.27 7.79
C LYS A 108 -6.41 19.86 8.30
N PHE A 109 -5.72 18.84 7.80
CA PHE A 109 -5.90 17.45 8.26
C PHE A 109 -5.49 17.24 9.71
N VAL A 110 -4.42 17.91 10.18
CA VAL A 110 -3.99 17.85 11.59
C VAL A 110 -4.99 18.51 12.54
N MET A 111 -5.66 19.57 12.08
CA MET A 111 -6.63 20.34 12.88
C MET A 111 -8.06 19.79 12.82
N MET A 112 -8.36 18.86 11.91
CA MET A 112 -9.68 18.22 11.84
C MET A 112 -9.76 17.12 12.91
N ASP A 113 -10.91 17.05 13.59
CA ASP A 113 -11.18 15.97 14.54
C ASP A 113 -11.19 14.60 13.83
N PRO A 114 -10.73 13.52 14.50
CA PRO A 114 -10.78 12.18 13.94
C PRO A 114 -12.19 11.84 13.50
N THR A 115 -12.37 11.59 12.22
CA THR A 115 -13.64 11.11 11.68
C THR A 115 -13.57 9.59 11.61
N ASP A 116 -13.98 8.92 12.68
CA ASP A 116 -14.22 7.47 12.72
C ASP A 116 -15.48 7.19 13.56
#